data_AF-A0A7S3INU3-F1
#
_entry.id   AF-A0A7S3INU3-F1
#
_cell.length_a   1.000
_cell.length_b   1.000
_cell.length_c   1.000
_cell.angle_alpha   90.00
_cell.angle_beta   90.00
_cell.angle_gamma   90.00
#
_symmetry.space_group_name_H-M   'P 1'
#
loop_
_entity.id
_entity.type
_entity.pdbx_description
1 polymer ?
#
loop_
_entity_poly.entity_id
_entity_poly.type
_entity_poly.pdbx_seq_one_letter_code
_entity_poly.pdbx_strand_id
1 'polypeptide(L)'
;LLPQPQQEEKHLKMGKDKVHMSLVVIGHVDAGKSTATGHLIYKCGGIDKRTIEKFEKEAAEIGKASFKYAWVLDKLKAERERGITIDIALWKFESPKSVFTIIDAPGHRDFIKNMI
;
A
#
# COMPACT_ATOMS: atom_id res chain seq x y z
N LEU A 1 14.84 -17.10 43.58
CA LEU A 1 15.35 -16.38 42.39
C LEU A 1 14.74 -17.03 41.16
N LEU A 2 13.77 -16.38 40.52
CA LEU A 2 13.22 -16.86 39.25
C LEU A 2 14.17 -16.49 38.12
N PRO A 3 14.47 -17.39 37.17
CA PRO A 3 15.28 -17.04 36.00
C PRO A 3 14.49 -16.05 35.12
N GLN A 4 15.14 -14.98 34.70
CA GLN A 4 14.53 -13.99 33.80
C GLN A 4 14.29 -14.62 32.42
N PRO A 5 13.18 -14.29 31.73
CA PRO A 5 12.91 -14.77 30.39
C PRO A 5 13.98 -14.22 29.43
N GLN A 6 14.82 -15.10 28.90
CA GLN A 6 15.73 -14.79 27.80
C GLN A 6 14.88 -14.32 26.62
N GLN A 7 14.98 -13.05 26.26
CA GLN A 7 14.45 -12.55 25.00
C GLN A 7 15.17 -13.29 23.87
N GLU A 8 14.42 -14.17 23.22
CA GLU A 8 14.87 -14.89 22.04
C GLU A 8 15.04 -13.88 20.89
N GLU A 9 16.22 -13.26 20.81
CA GLU A 9 16.66 -12.55 19.62
C GLU A 9 16.64 -13.56 18.47
N LYS A 10 15.60 -13.48 17.63
CA LYS A 10 15.55 -14.22 16.37
C LYS A 10 16.63 -13.66 15.47
N HIS A 11 17.80 -14.27 15.58
CA HIS A 11 18.92 -14.16 14.66
C HIS A 11 18.44 -14.67 13.29
N LEU A 12 17.81 -13.78 12.50
CA LEU A 12 17.38 -14.12 11.15
C LEU A 12 18.64 -14.19 10.29
N LYS A 13 19.13 -15.41 10.08
CA LYS A 13 20.27 -15.73 9.22
C LYS A 13 20.13 -14.99 7.88
N MET A 14 20.97 -13.96 7.70
CA MET A 14 21.23 -13.31 6.41
C MET A 14 21.99 -14.29 5.53
N GLY A 15 21.28 -14.94 4.61
CA GLY A 15 21.87 -15.95 3.74
C GLY A 15 20.87 -16.58 2.78
N LYS A 16 20.31 -15.76 1.88
CA LYS A 16 19.72 -16.09 0.57
C LYS A 16 19.14 -14.79 0.01
N ASP A 17 19.46 -14.45 -1.22
CA ASP A 17 18.84 -13.31 -1.92
C ASP A 17 17.33 -13.41 -1.76
N LYS A 18 16.72 -12.41 -1.09
CA LYS A 18 15.27 -12.39 -0.92
C LYS A 18 14.67 -12.34 -2.33
N VAL A 19 13.74 -13.25 -2.62
CA VAL A 19 13.06 -13.28 -3.91
C VAL A 19 12.36 -11.94 -4.13
N HIS A 20 12.68 -11.28 -5.25
CA HIS A 20 12.04 -10.03 -5.66
C HIS A 20 10.82 -10.35 -6.53
N MET A 21 9.65 -9.87 -6.12
CA MET A 21 8.40 -10.03 -6.86
C MET A 21 7.83 -8.67 -7.22
N SER A 22 7.46 -8.51 -8.49
CA SER A 22 6.71 -7.35 -8.97
C SER A 22 5.25 -7.75 -9.18
N LEU A 23 4.33 -7.02 -8.55
CA LEU A 23 2.89 -7.23 -8.64
C LEU A 23 2.25 -6.02 -9.29
N VAL A 24 1.48 -6.22 -10.37
CA VAL A 24 0.66 -5.17 -10.99
C VAL A 24 -0.80 -5.42 -10.65
N VAL A 25 -1.49 -4.39 -10.15
CA VAL A 25 -2.90 -4.47 -9.78
C VAL A 25 -3.74 -3.81 -10.88
N ILE A 26 -4.59 -4.61 -11.53
CA ILE A 26 -5.42 -4.21 -12.66
C ILE A 26 -6.89 -4.57 -12.43
N GLY A 27 -7.79 -3.90 -13.14
CA GLY A 27 -9.24 -4.11 -13.02
C GLY A 27 -10.06 -2.86 -13.26
N HIS A 28 -11.39 -3.03 -13.32
CA HIS A 28 -12.35 -1.98 -13.65
C HIS A 28 -12.34 -0.80 -12.66
N VAL A 29 -12.91 0.35 -13.07
CA VAL A 29 -13.22 1.47 -12.17
C VAL A 29 -14.08 0.95 -11.01
N ASP A 30 -13.91 1.51 -9.82
CA ASP A 30 -14.65 1.14 -8.60
C ASP A 30 -14.49 -0.30 -8.09
N ALA A 31 -13.62 -1.12 -8.70
CA ALA A 31 -13.29 -2.46 -8.21
C ALA A 31 -12.45 -2.47 -6.91
N GLY A 32 -12.10 -1.29 -6.37
CA GLY A 32 -11.38 -1.17 -5.10
C GLY A 32 -9.89 -1.54 -5.16
N LYS A 33 -9.26 -1.50 -6.34
CA LYS A 33 -7.84 -1.84 -6.56
C LYS A 33 -6.89 -1.14 -5.59
N SER A 34 -6.88 0.18 -5.60
CA SER A 34 -6.00 1.01 -4.77
C SER A 34 -6.33 0.88 -3.29
N THR A 35 -7.62 0.73 -2.95
CA THR A 35 -8.07 0.49 -1.58
C THR A 35 -7.54 -0.84 -1.03
N ALA A 36 -7.66 -1.93 -1.79
CA ALA A 36 -7.15 -3.24 -1.40
C ALA A 36 -5.63 -3.23 -1.29
N THR A 37 -4.96 -2.59 -2.25
CA THR A 37 -3.51 -2.48 -2.30
C THR A 37 -2.95 -1.67 -1.13
N GLY A 38 -3.51 -0.48 -0.87
CA GLY A 38 -3.11 0.34 0.28
C GLY A 38 -3.38 -0.35 1.62
N HIS A 39 -4.47 -1.12 1.73
CA HIS A 39 -4.75 -1.90 2.93
C HIS A 39 -3.74 -3.04 3.13
N LEU A 40 -3.31 -3.71 2.04
CA LEU A 40 -2.25 -4.71 2.09
C LEU A 40 -0.93 -4.09 2.58
N ILE A 41 -0.53 -2.95 2.02
CA ILE A 41 0.69 -2.22 2.42
C ILE A 41 0.62 -1.86 3.91
N TYR A 42 -0.54 -1.37 4.38
CA TYR A 42 -0.74 -1.05 5.79
C TYR A 42 -0.58 -2.28 6.69
N LYS A 43 -1.21 -3.41 6.35
CA LYS A 43 -1.08 -4.65 7.13
C LYS A 43 0.34 -5.20 7.15
N CYS A 44 1.11 -4.98 6.08
CA CYS A 44 2.51 -5.36 6.01
C CYS A 44 3.45 -4.40 6.75
N GLY A 45 2.93 -3.35 7.39
CA GLY A 45 3.74 -2.34 8.09
C GLY A 45 4.49 -1.41 7.14
N GLY A 46 4.07 -1.34 5.87
CA GLY A 46 4.67 -0.45 4.88
C GLY A 46 4.34 1.02 5.11
N ILE A 47 3.32 1.33 5.92
CA ILE A 47 2.91 2.70 6.26
C ILE A 47 2.81 2.83 7.77
N ASP A 48 3.26 3.96 8.30
CA ASP A 48 3.15 4.27 9.72
C ASP A 48 1.69 4.57 10.13
N LYS A 49 1.36 4.28 11.39
CA LYS A 49 0.00 4.46 11.90
C LYS A 49 -0.46 5.92 11.89
N ARG A 50 0.45 6.89 12.06
CA ARG A 50 0.08 8.32 12.12
C ARG A 50 -0.35 8.84 10.75
N THR A 51 0.32 8.39 9.70
CA THR A 51 -0.02 8.76 8.32
C THR A 51 -1.40 8.23 7.94
N ILE A 52 -1.73 6.97 8.26
CA ILE A 52 -3.06 6.44 7.93
C ILE A 52 -4.16 7.09 8.78
N GLU A 53 -3.89 7.43 10.05
CA GLU A 53 -4.84 8.17 10.90
C GLU A 53 -5.10 9.59 10.37
N LYS A 54 -4.06 10.24 9.83
CA LYS A 54 -4.21 11.54 9.16
C LYS A 54 -5.09 11.41 7.92
N PHE A 55 -4.82 10.43 7.05
CA PHE A 55 -5.66 10.19 5.86
C PHE A 55 -7.09 9.79 6.22
N GLU A 56 -7.30 9.06 7.31
CA GLU A 56 -8.64 8.74 7.80
C GLU A 56 -9.43 9.99 8.18
N LYS A 57 -8.82 10.92 8.90
CA LYS A 57 -9.46 12.19 9.26
C LYS A 57 -9.80 13.02 8.02
N GLU A 58 -8.83 13.25 7.15
CA GLU A 58 -9.02 14.03 5.93
C GLU A 58 -10.05 13.39 4.99
N ALA A 59 -10.05 12.06 4.86
CA ALA A 59 -11.02 11.34 4.04
C ALA A 59 -12.42 11.32 4.67
N ALA A 60 -12.51 11.30 6.00
CA ALA A 60 -13.78 11.40 6.72
C ALA A 60 -14.42 12.80 6.57
N GLU A 61 -13.63 13.87 6.55
CA GLU A 61 -14.11 15.25 6.33
C GLU A 61 -14.84 15.41 4.99
N ILE A 62 -14.45 14.64 3.97
CA ILE A 62 -15.11 14.63 2.65
C ILE A 62 -16.15 13.49 2.50
N GLY A 63 -16.50 12.80 3.58
CA GLY A 63 -17.49 11.71 3.59
C GLY A 63 -17.03 10.40 2.94
N LYS A 64 -15.72 10.22 2.71
CA LYS A 64 -15.12 9.06 2.03
C LYS A 64 -14.08 8.35 2.89
N ALA A 65 -14.37 8.10 4.16
CA ALA A 65 -13.41 7.55 5.13
C ALA A 65 -12.66 6.27 4.67
N SER A 66 -13.30 5.42 3.85
CA SER A 66 -12.68 4.21 3.29
C SER A 66 -11.55 4.50 2.30
N PHE A 67 -11.46 5.71 1.74
CA PHE A 67 -10.45 6.10 0.76
C PHE A 67 -9.08 6.35 1.40
N LYS A 68 -9.00 6.35 2.74
CA LYS A 68 -7.73 6.45 3.48
C LYS A 68 -6.66 5.47 2.98
N TYR A 69 -7.07 4.28 2.55
CA TYR A 69 -6.15 3.28 1.99
C TYR A 69 -5.75 3.58 0.56
N ALA A 70 -6.67 4.05 -0.29
CA ALA A 70 -6.33 4.44 -1.66
C ALA A 70 -5.34 5.62 -1.68
N TRP A 71 -5.47 6.55 -0.74
CA TRP A 71 -4.62 7.75 -0.62
C TRP A 71 -3.16 7.49 -0.24
N VAL A 72 -2.84 6.25 0.14
CA VAL A 72 -1.46 5.76 0.24
C VAL A 72 -0.77 5.82 -1.11
N LEU A 73 -1.51 5.47 -2.16
CA LEU A 73 -1.05 5.34 -3.54
C LEU A 73 -1.40 6.61 -4.33
N ASP A 74 -2.61 7.14 -4.13
CA ASP A 74 -3.11 8.36 -4.77
C ASP A 74 -2.47 9.61 -4.15
N LYS A 75 -1.41 10.10 -4.80
CA LYS A 75 -0.63 11.26 -4.34
C LYS A 75 -1.15 12.57 -4.94
N LEU A 76 -1.83 12.53 -6.08
CA LEU A 76 -2.31 13.73 -6.74
C LEU A 76 -3.58 14.23 -6.07
N LYS A 77 -3.69 15.55 -5.90
CA LYS A 77 -4.91 16.18 -5.37
C LYS A 77 -6.13 15.83 -6.22
N ALA A 78 -5.96 15.80 -7.54
CA ALA A 78 -7.02 15.43 -8.49
C ALA A 78 -7.50 13.97 -8.31
N GLU A 79 -6.61 13.03 -7.98
CA GLU A 79 -6.99 11.65 -7.69
C GLU A 79 -7.86 11.58 -6.44
N ARG A 80 -7.46 12.28 -5.37
CA ARG A 80 -8.19 12.31 -4.10
C ARG A 80 -9.55 12.99 -4.21
N GLU A 81 -9.62 14.11 -4.94
CA GLU A 81 -10.87 14.84 -5.18
C GLU A 81 -11.86 14.01 -6.01
N ARG A 82 -11.38 13.40 -7.11
CA ARG A 82 -12.23 12.63 -8.03
C ARG A 82 -12.50 11.21 -7.56
N GLY A 83 -11.63 10.64 -6.73
CA GLY A 83 -11.74 9.26 -6.27
C GLY A 83 -11.30 8.21 -7.30
N ILE A 84 -10.41 8.57 -8.21
CA ILE A 84 -9.92 7.69 -9.28
C ILE A 84 -8.40 7.79 -9.36
N THR A 85 -7.74 6.66 -9.57
CA THR A 85 -6.31 6.60 -9.89
C THR A 85 -6.09 7.12 -11.30
N ILE A 86 -5.18 8.09 -11.45
CA ILE A 86 -4.86 8.76 -12.71
C ILE A 86 -3.47 8.34 -13.17
N ASP A 87 -2.51 8.26 -12.25
CA ASP A 87 -1.13 7.89 -12.53
C ASP A 87 -0.77 6.53 -11.93
N ILE A 88 0.28 5.90 -12.45
CA ILE A 88 0.80 4.66 -11.86
C ILE A 88 1.48 4.98 -10.53
N ALA A 89 1.10 4.27 -9.47
CA ALA A 89 1.81 4.32 -8.19
C ALA A 89 2.71 3.10 -8.02
N LEU A 90 4.00 3.34 -7.73
CA LEU A 90 4.93 2.29 -7.34
C LEU A 90 5.17 2.33 -5.83
N TRP A 91 5.02 1.16 -5.19
CA TRP A 91 5.31 0.98 -3.78
C TRP A 91 6.21 -0.23 -3.55
N LYS A 92 7.32 -0.04 -2.83
CA LYS A 92 8.23 -1.13 -2.46
C LYS A 92 8.13 -1.41 -0.97
N PHE A 93 7.97 -2.67 -0.59
CA PHE A 93 8.00 -3.09 0.80
C PHE A 93 8.62 -4.48 0.92
N GLU A 94 9.03 -4.83 2.15
CA GLU A 94 9.68 -6.11 2.42
C GLU A 94 8.85 -6.94 3.40
N SER A 95 8.84 -8.23 3.14
CA SER A 95 8.44 -9.24 4.11
C SER A 95 9.70 -9.96 4.64
N PRO A 96 9.58 -10.82 5.67
CA PRO A 96 10.71 -11.63 6.13
C PRO A 96 11.31 -12.54 5.05
N LYS A 97 10.53 -12.91 4.01
CA LYS A 97 10.93 -13.90 3.00
C LYS A 97 11.18 -13.31 1.59
N SER A 98 10.59 -12.16 1.28
CA SER A 98 10.55 -11.62 -0.08
C SER A 98 10.48 -10.11 -0.10
N VAL A 99 11.00 -9.51 -1.17
CA VAL A 99 10.88 -8.08 -1.49
C VAL A 99 9.77 -7.92 -2.52
N PHE A 100 8.85 -7.01 -2.27
CA PHE A 100 7.71 -6.75 -3.15
C PHE A 100 7.79 -5.35 -3.73
N THR A 101 7.56 -5.23 -5.03
CA THR A 101 7.22 -3.99 -5.71
C THR A 101 5.79 -4.09 -6.21
N ILE A 102 4.89 -3.28 -5.66
CA ILE A 102 3.51 -3.17 -6.16
C ILE A 102 3.42 -1.98 -7.12
N ILE A 103 2.72 -2.20 -8.23
CA ILE A 103 2.37 -1.22 -9.23
C ILE A 103 0.84 -1.13 -9.24
N ASP A 104 0.29 -0.03 -8.74
CA ASP A 104 -1.14 0.26 -8.82
C ASP A 104 -1.41 1.05 -10.11
N ALA A 105 -2.36 0.55 -10.91
CA ALA A 105 -2.62 1.06 -12.24
C ALA A 105 -4.03 1.67 -12.37
N PRO A 106 -4.19 2.72 -13.20
CA PRO A 106 -5.49 3.35 -13.42
C PRO A 106 -6.52 2.38 -14.04
N GLY A 107 -7.76 2.44 -13.54
CA GLY A 107 -8.86 1.63 -14.07
C GLY A 107 -9.78 2.34 -15.05
N HIS A 108 -9.71 3.68 -15.12
CA HIS A 108 -10.58 4.50 -15.96
C HIS A 108 -10.07 4.51 -17.39
N ARG A 109 -10.97 4.36 -18.37
CA ARG A 109 -10.62 4.22 -19.79
C ARG A 109 -9.73 5.33 -20.30
N ASP A 110 -9.99 6.56 -19.86
CA ASP A 110 -9.23 7.76 -20.27
C ASP A 110 -7.76 7.72 -19.82
N PHE A 111 -7.47 6.98 -18.74
CA PHE A 111 -6.14 6.90 -18.13
C PHE A 111 -5.44 5.55 -18.36
N ILE A 112 -6.06 4.60 -19.06
CA ILE A 112 -5.42 3.32 -19.43
C ILE A 112 -4.14 3.55 -20.25
N LYS A 113 -4.05 4.64 -21.02
CA LYS A 113 -2.83 4.99 -21.76
C LYS A 113 -1.62 5.25 -20.86
N ASN A 114 -1.86 5.65 -19.61
CA ASN A 114 -0.79 5.87 -18.64
C ASN A 114 -0.22 4.55 -18.09
N MET A 115 -0.83 3.40 -18.42
CA MET A 115 -0.36 2.07 -18.00
C MET A 115 0.79 1.49 -18.83
N ILE A 116 1.07 2.04 -20.01
CA ILE A 116 1.98 1.46 -21.02
C ILE A 116 3.29 2.24 -21.07
#